data_AF-A0A845G1I1-F1
#
_entry.id   AF-A0A845G1I1-F1
#
_cell.length_a   1.000
_cell.length_b   1.000
_cell.length_c   1.000
_cell.angle_alpha   90.00
_cell.angle_beta   90.00
_cell.angle_gamma   90.00
#
_symmetry.space_group_name_H-M   'P 1'
#
loop_
_entity.id
_entity.type
_entity.pdbx_description
1 polymer ?
#
loop_
_entity_poly.entity_id
_entity_poly.type
_entity_poly.pdbx_seq_one_letter_code
_entity_poly.pdbx_strand_id
1 'polypeptide(L)'
;MSKELLLGSLGLSRATISRKERDGTALSKDESERVLGLAALIGKVQAMVEESGDPTGFDAAHWLADWLAKPLPALGGATPVSYMDTFEGQKLVAELLSMMQSGAYA
;
A
#
# COMPACT_ATOMS: atom_id res chain seq x y z
N MET A 1 -3.83 10.76 0.21
CA MET A 1 -4.98 9.91 -0.22
C MET A 1 -6.12 9.96 0.81
N SER A 2 -7.40 9.95 0.40
CA SER A 2 -8.53 9.92 1.34
C SER A 2 -8.84 8.51 1.85
N LYS A 3 -9.50 8.36 3.02
CA LYS A 3 -9.93 7.06 3.58
C LYS A 3 -10.79 6.27 2.59
N GLU A 4 -11.65 6.94 1.83
CA GLU A 4 -12.54 6.29 0.85
C GLU A 4 -11.77 5.71 -0.33
N LEU A 5 -10.84 6.47 -0.91
CA LEU A 5 -9.98 5.99 -1.98
C LEU A 5 -9.12 4.81 -1.52
N LEU A 6 -8.60 4.89 -0.29
CA LEU A 6 -7.85 3.81 0.32
C LEU A 6 -8.67 2.52 0.41
N LEU A 7 -9.87 2.60 0.99
CA LEU A 7 -10.75 1.43 1.11
C LEU A 7 -11.07 0.85 -0.27
N GLY A 8 -11.40 1.71 -1.25
CA GLY A 8 -11.63 1.29 -2.63
C GLY A 8 -10.44 0.55 -3.24
N SER A 9 -9.21 1.06 -3.06
CA SER A 9 -8.00 0.43 -3.59
C SER A 9 -7.67 -0.93 -2.99
N LEU A 10 -8.11 -1.20 -1.77
CA LEU A 10 -7.96 -2.49 -1.11
C LEU A 10 -9.14 -3.44 -1.42
N GLY A 11 -10.05 -3.05 -2.32
CA GLY A 11 -11.27 -3.80 -2.59
C GLY A 11 -12.24 -3.85 -1.40
N LEU A 12 -12.16 -2.89 -0.49
CA LEU A 12 -12.99 -2.79 0.72
C LEU A 12 -14.14 -1.82 0.49
N SER A 13 -15.38 -2.30 0.64
CA SER A 13 -16.55 -1.43 0.59
C SER A 13 -16.62 -0.55 1.83
N ARG A 14 -16.65 0.78 1.64
CA ARG A 14 -16.83 1.76 2.72
C ARG A 14 -18.05 1.43 3.59
N ALA A 15 -19.17 1.09 2.97
CA ALA A 15 -20.39 0.76 3.69
C ALA A 15 -20.22 -0.49 4.58
N THR A 16 -19.56 -1.53 4.07
CA THR A 16 -19.29 -2.76 4.84
C THR A 16 -18.35 -2.48 6.00
N ILE A 17 -17.28 -1.71 5.77
CA ILE A 17 -16.30 -1.37 6.82
C ILE A 17 -16.94 -0.50 7.89
N SER A 18 -17.71 0.54 7.53
CA SER A 18 -18.42 1.37 8.51
C SER A 18 -19.44 0.58 9.32
N ARG A 19 -20.12 -0.40 8.70
CA ARG A 19 -21.02 -1.31 9.43
C ARG A 19 -20.24 -2.16 10.44
N LYS A 20 -19.14 -2.79 10.02
CA LYS A 20 -18.29 -3.62 10.89
C LYS A 20 -17.72 -2.82 12.07
N GLU A 21 -17.27 -1.59 11.81
CA GLU A 21 -16.77 -0.66 12.82
C GLU A 21 -17.83 -0.34 13.88
N ARG A 22 -19.06 0.00 13.45
CA ARG A 22 -20.19 0.28 14.37
C ARG A 22 -20.59 -0.96 15.18
N ASP A 23 -20.60 -2.12 14.52
CA ASP A 23 -21.10 -3.36 15.11
C ASP A 23 -19.98 -4.12 15.87
N GLY A 24 -18.77 -3.56 15.99
CA GLY A 24 -17.63 -4.19 16.66
C GLY A 24 -17.18 -5.51 16.04
N THR A 25 -17.48 -5.71 14.75
CA THR A 25 -17.23 -6.97 14.04
C THR A 25 -15.86 -6.95 13.38
N ALA A 26 -15.13 -8.05 13.48
CA ALA A 26 -13.83 -8.19 12.82
C ALA A 26 -13.95 -8.12 11.28
N LEU A 27 -12.85 -7.74 10.63
CA LEU A 27 -12.67 -7.90 9.20
C LEU A 27 -12.70 -9.39 8.83
N SER A 28 -13.08 -9.72 7.59
CA SER A 28 -12.88 -11.08 7.08
C SER A 28 -11.38 -11.36 6.95
N LYS A 29 -11.02 -12.63 6.70
CA LYS A 29 -9.62 -13.01 6.45
C LYS A 29 -9.03 -12.23 5.28
N ASP A 30 -9.70 -12.25 4.13
CA ASP A 30 -9.24 -11.56 2.91
C ASP A 30 -9.15 -10.04 3.07
N GLU A 31 -10.07 -9.43 3.81
CA GLU A 31 -10.00 -8.00 4.14
C GLU A 31 -8.81 -7.71 5.07
N SER A 32 -8.60 -8.56 6.08
CA SER A 32 -7.48 -8.43 7.02
C SER A 32 -6.14 -8.60 6.32
N GLU A 33 -6.03 -9.57 5.41
CA GLU A 33 -4.82 -9.80 4.61
C GLU A 33 -4.44 -8.57 3.79
N ARG A 34 -5.40 -7.93 3.12
CA ARG A 34 -5.14 -6.73 2.31
C ARG A 34 -4.74 -5.53 3.16
N VAL A 35 -5.33 -5.37 4.36
CA VAL A 35 -4.93 -4.34 5.31
C VAL A 35 -3.52 -4.61 5.87
N LEU A 36 -3.21 -5.87 6.18
CA LEU A 36 -1.89 -6.28 6.67
C LEU A 36 -0.81 -6.08 5.61
N GLY A 37 -1.08 -6.39 4.35
CA GLY A 37 -0.10 -6.17 3.29
C GLY A 37 0.17 -4.69 3.02
N LEU A 38 -0.84 -3.80 3.15
CA LEU A 38 -0.59 -2.35 3.16
C LEU A 38 0.31 -1.94 4.33
N ALA A 39 0.05 -2.44 5.55
CA ALA A 39 0.88 -2.16 6.70
C ALA A 39 2.33 -2.66 6.50
N ALA A 40 2.51 -3.82 5.87
CA ALA A 40 3.82 -4.34 5.51
C ALA A 40 4.55 -3.46 4.48
N LEU A 41 3.84 -2.90 3.49
CA LEU A 41 4.41 -1.95 2.54
C LEU A 41 4.87 -0.65 3.21
N ILE A 42 4.09 -0.13 4.17
CA ILE A 42 4.49 1.04 4.96
C ILE A 42 5.78 0.73 5.74
N GLY A 43 5.82 -0.41 6.43
CA GLY A 43 7.03 -0.86 7.16
C GLY A 43 8.23 -1.04 6.23
N LYS A 44 8.02 -1.53 5.01
CA LYS A 44 9.08 -1.66 4.00
C LYS A 44 9.63 -0.30 3.57
N VAL A 45 8.77 0.68 3.30
CA VAL A 45 9.19 2.04 2.94
C VAL A 45 9.98 2.68 4.08
N GLN A 46 9.54 2.48 5.33
CA GLN A 46 10.27 2.95 6.51
C GLN A 46 11.69 2.35 6.56
N ALA A 47 11.80 1.02 6.43
CA ALA A 47 13.08 0.32 6.43
C ALA A 47 14.00 0.80 5.30
N MET A 48 13.46 1.03 4.09
CA MET A 48 14.24 1.56 2.97
C MET A 48 14.91 2.89 3.30
N VAL A 49 14.22 3.79 3.99
CA VAL A 49 14.75 5.11 4.36
C VAL A 49 15.76 4.99 5.51
N GLU A 50 15.47 4.17 6.52
CA GLU A 50 16.39 3.90 7.63
C GLU A 50 17.72 3.29 7.15
N GLU A 51 17.67 2.42 6.15
CA GLU A 51 18.86 1.79 5.55
C GLU A 51 19.62 2.74 4.61
N SER A 52 18.99 3.79 4.10
CA SER A 52 19.55 4.67 3.07
C SER A 52 19.90 6.07 3.55
N GLY A 53 19.55 6.46 4.79
CA GLY A 53 19.78 7.82 5.29
C GLY A 53 19.20 8.11 6.67
N ASP A 54 18.72 9.36 6.87
CA ASP A 54 18.11 9.85 8.11
C ASP A 54 16.57 9.85 7.98
N PRO A 55 15.84 9.05 8.77
CA PRO A 55 14.38 9.00 8.74
C PRO A 55 13.70 10.17 9.47
N THR A 56 14.45 11.10 10.07
CA THR A 56 13.88 12.18 10.90
C THR A 56 12.87 13.02 10.12
N GLY A 57 11.61 13.01 10.59
CA GLY A 57 10.51 13.75 9.97
C GLY A 57 9.90 13.09 8.73
N PHE A 58 10.34 11.89 8.36
CA PHE A 58 9.79 11.14 7.23
C PHE A 58 8.50 10.41 7.64
N ASP A 59 7.43 10.59 6.87
CA ASP A 59 6.17 9.85 7.01
C ASP A 59 6.07 8.81 5.90
N ALA A 60 6.43 7.56 6.22
CA ALA A 60 6.40 6.44 5.28
C ALA A 60 4.98 6.16 4.75
N ALA A 61 3.95 6.37 5.56
CA ALA A 61 2.56 6.13 5.16
C ALA A 61 2.12 7.18 4.13
N HIS A 62 2.44 8.45 4.38
CA HIS A 62 2.14 9.54 3.46
C HIS A 62 2.92 9.41 2.15
N TRP A 63 4.22 9.12 2.24
CA TRP A 63 5.06 8.92 1.06
C TRP A 63 4.56 7.76 0.21
N LEU A 64 4.22 6.62 0.84
CA LEU A 64 3.68 5.46 0.13
C LEU A 64 2.35 5.82 -0.56
N ALA A 65 1.45 6.51 0.13
CA ALA A 65 0.17 6.92 -0.44
C ALA A 65 0.35 7.79 -1.71
N ASP A 66 1.32 8.71 -1.69
CA ASP A 66 1.63 9.56 -2.84
C ASP A 66 2.30 8.79 -3.98
N TRP A 67 3.20 7.86 -3.64
CA TRP A 67 3.87 7.03 -4.64
C TRP A 67 2.89 6.05 -5.32
N LEU A 68 1.99 5.42 -4.54
CA LEU A 68 0.97 4.50 -5.04
C LEU A 68 0.04 5.14 -6.08
N ALA A 69 -0.16 6.46 -6.00
CA ALA A 69 -1.02 7.22 -6.91
C ALA A 69 -0.33 7.67 -8.21
N LYS A 70 1.00 7.48 -8.33
CA LYS A 70 1.77 7.92 -9.50
C LYS A 70 1.81 6.82 -10.58
N PRO A 71 1.53 7.14 -11.85
CA PRO A 71 1.74 6.21 -12.97
C PRO A 71 3.20 5.76 -13.04
N LEU A 72 3.42 4.46 -13.23
CA LEU A 72 4.78 3.90 -13.41
C LEU A 72 4.96 3.30 -14.80
N PRO A 73 6.06 3.65 -15.52
CA PRO A 73 6.38 3.02 -16.80
C PRO A 73 6.50 1.49 -16.73
N ALA A 74 7.06 0.96 -15.63
CA ALA A 74 7.19 -0.48 -15.38
C ALA A 74 5.84 -1.22 -15.31
N LEU A 75 4.74 -0.49 -15.09
CA LEU A 75 3.37 -1.00 -15.08
C LEU A 75 2.60 -0.60 -16.35
N GLY A 76 3.29 -0.25 -17.43
CA GLY A 76 2.66 0.22 -18.67
C GLY A 76 1.87 1.51 -18.51
N GLY A 77 2.24 2.35 -17.53
CA GLY A 77 1.54 3.61 -17.22
C GLY A 77 0.39 3.46 -16.21
N ALA A 78 0.14 2.25 -15.69
CA ALA A 78 -0.76 2.09 -14.55
C ALA A 78 -0.14 2.59 -13.24
N THR A 79 -0.99 2.87 -12.25
CA THR A 79 -0.59 3.28 -10.91
C THR A 79 -0.46 2.06 -9.99
N PRO A 80 0.53 1.96 -9.09
CA PRO A 80 0.63 0.84 -8.16
C PRO A 80 -0.65 0.58 -7.34
N VAL A 81 -1.41 1.63 -7.01
CA VAL A 81 -2.67 1.51 -6.27
C VAL A 81 -3.72 0.63 -6.96
N SER A 82 -3.66 0.47 -8.29
CA SER A 82 -4.61 -0.37 -9.03
C SER A 82 -4.39 -1.87 -8.85
N TYR A 83 -3.32 -2.28 -8.18
CA TYR A 83 -2.97 -3.67 -7.89
C TYR A 83 -3.19 -4.05 -6.42
N MET A 84 -3.64 -3.11 -5.59
CA MET A 84 -3.69 -3.26 -4.13
C MET A 84 -4.85 -4.11 -3.61
N ASP A 85 -5.78 -4.52 -4.47
CA ASP A 85 -7.00 -5.26 -4.13
C ASP A 85 -6.80 -6.77 -4.03
N THR A 86 -5.59 -7.26 -4.37
CA THR A 86 -5.19 -8.67 -4.31
C THR A 86 -3.86 -8.85 -3.61
N PHE A 87 -3.66 -10.02 -3.00
CA PHE A 87 -2.38 -10.38 -2.36
C PHE A 87 -1.21 -10.35 -3.36
N GLU A 88 -1.38 -10.97 -4.54
CA GLU A 88 -0.33 -11.02 -5.55
C GLU A 88 0.00 -9.62 -6.11
N GLY A 89 -1.00 -8.76 -6.27
CA GLY A 89 -0.76 -7.38 -6.67
C GLY A 89 -0.01 -6.57 -5.61
N GLN A 90 -0.30 -6.76 -4.32
CA GLN A 90 0.50 -6.15 -3.24
C GLN A 90 1.94 -6.67 -3.21
N LYS A 91 2.16 -7.94 -3.59
CA LYS A 91 3.49 -8.53 -3.74
C LYS A 91 4.29 -7.88 -4.87
N LEU A 92 3.66 -7.70 -6.03
CA LEU A 92 4.24 -6.96 -7.17
C LEU A 92 4.66 -5.55 -6.74
N VAL A 93 3.79 -4.85 -5.99
CA VAL A 93 4.09 -3.51 -5.48
C VAL A 93 5.28 -3.51 -4.51
N ALA A 94 5.40 -4.53 -3.66
CA ALA A 94 6.57 -4.69 -2.78
C ALA A 94 7.87 -4.94 -3.56
N GLU A 95 7.81 -5.69 -4.66
CA GLU A 95 8.95 -5.91 -5.55
C GLU A 95 9.40 -4.63 -6.23
N LEU A 96 8.46 -3.81 -6.73
CA LEU A 96 8.76 -2.49 -7.31
C LEU A 96 9.50 -1.59 -6.31
N LEU A 97 9.06 -1.54 -5.05
CA LEU A 97 9.77 -0.79 -3.99
C LEU A 97 11.19 -1.32 -3.76
N SER A 98 11.40 -2.64 -3.84
CA SER A 98 12.72 -3.26 -3.67
C SER A 98 13.67 -2.91 -4.83
N MET A 99 13.15 -2.88 -6.05
CA MET A 99 13.92 -2.47 -7.22
C MET A 99 14.31 -0.99 -7.13
N MET A 100 13.40 -0.13 -6.64
CA MET A 100 13.72 1.28 -6.38
C MET A 100 14.84 1.47 -5.35
N GLN A 101 14.88 0.66 -4.29
CA GLN A 101 15.95 0.73 -3.28
C GLN A 101 17.32 0.31 -3.84
N SER A 102 17.35 -0.80 -4.58
CA SER A 102 18.58 -1.39 -5.09
C SER A 102 19.13 -0.70 -6.34
N GLY A 103 18.32 0.15 -6.99
CA GLY A 103 18.65 0.73 -8.29
C GLY A 103 18.60 -0.29 -9.44
N ALA A 104 18.06 -1.49 -9.20
CA ALA A 104 17.80 -2.46 -10.25
C ALA A 104 16.73 -1.90 -11.20
N TYR A 105 17.03 -1.89 -12.51
CA TYR A 105 16.05 -1.53 -13.52
C TYR A 105 15.02 -2.66 -13.67
N ALA A 106 13.74 -2.29 -13.70
CA ALA A 106 12.64 -3.14 -14.14
C ALA A 106 12.53 -3.14 -15.67
#